data_AF-A0A222T842-F1
#
_entry.id   AF-A0A222T842-F1
#
_cell.length_a   1.000
_cell.length_b   1.000
_cell.length_c   1.000
_cell.angle_alpha   90.00
_cell.angle_beta   90.00
_cell.angle_gamma   90.00
#
_symmetry.space_group_name_H-M   'P 1'
#
loop_
_entity.id
_entity.type
_entity.pdbx_description
1 polymer ?
#
loop_
_entity_poly.entity_id
_entity_poly.type
_entity_poly.pdbx_seq_one_letter_code
_entity_poly.pdbx_strand_id
1 'polypeptide(L)'
;MTGPLRPAFHEGQVLAATDLSATVEYARAGAARHARHLHEWGIVEGLGLATEPRTDPLTGVRHVEVSVSAGIAVDGTGREVVVTEPVVLRESDFEEVNGADQPTDEPYPVFLTAADREPAQLPGPVSCSGSATKTRVEESYQILFGRLGDERLAAEQQPPAIGAPPADPPARWLVLLGYVHWADGHFSGTETTARGVAARFAGVRADTVSARSGALTLRTGTEAEEGKPALVLSGGDQPTLVFGLYQGGGAVAPLMTVAANGNLTIEGSFSGRMPAGSTLVTSGTATDGMLLPLPSGITPEQVADGRVVIHVHLTPRTPPLAGTTLYSPVEVAVDGDRRVRCRVRLYDPLKATPEVVEQPGAVDFLVLATVAPTNGGG
;
A
#
# COMPACT_ATOMS: atom_id res chain seq x y z
N MET A 1 9.41 -29.27 -29.27
CA MET A 1 8.40 -28.39 -28.65
C MET A 1 7.62 -27.72 -29.77
N THR A 2 6.31 -27.96 -29.87
CA THR A 2 5.46 -27.34 -30.90
C THR A 2 4.72 -26.17 -30.27
N GLY A 3 4.84 -24.98 -30.87
CA GLY A 3 4.10 -23.80 -30.42
C GLY A 3 2.59 -23.90 -30.71
N PRO A 4 1.81 -22.88 -30.33
CA PRO A 4 0.36 -22.84 -30.60
C PRO A 4 0.06 -23.02 -32.10
N LEU A 5 -0.90 -23.88 -32.42
CA LEU A 5 -1.33 -24.13 -33.80
C LEU A 5 -2.49 -23.19 -34.15
N ARG A 6 -2.33 -22.45 -35.26
CA ARG A 6 -3.38 -21.60 -35.83
C ARG A 6 -3.97 -22.29 -37.07
N PRO A 7 -5.31 -22.38 -37.20
CA PRO A 7 -5.92 -22.90 -38.43
C PRO A 7 -5.52 -22.09 -39.66
N ALA A 8 -5.33 -22.79 -40.78
CA ALA A 8 -5.14 -22.20 -42.10
C ALA A 8 -6.21 -22.77 -43.03
N PHE A 9 -6.84 -21.90 -43.82
CA PHE A 9 -7.93 -22.26 -44.71
C PHE A 9 -7.51 -22.06 -46.16
N HIS A 10 -7.93 -22.96 -47.04
CA HIS A 10 -7.65 -22.91 -48.47
C HIS A 10 -8.92 -23.00 -49.30
N GLU A 11 -8.87 -22.47 -50.52
CA GLU A 11 -10.00 -22.53 -51.45
C GLU A 11 -10.38 -23.99 -51.76
N GLY A 12 -11.67 -24.29 -51.72
CA GLY A 12 -12.19 -25.64 -51.93
C GLY A 12 -12.05 -26.60 -50.73
N GLN A 13 -11.52 -26.15 -49.59
CA GLN A 13 -11.46 -26.97 -48.38
C GLN A 13 -12.86 -27.24 -47.81
N VAL A 14 -13.11 -28.49 -47.43
CA VAL A 14 -14.28 -28.86 -46.61
C VAL A 14 -13.99 -28.52 -45.16
N LEU A 15 -14.79 -27.65 -44.55
CA LEU A 15 -14.64 -27.25 -43.16
C LEU A 15 -15.23 -28.29 -42.22
N ALA A 16 -14.41 -28.78 -41.28
CA ALA A 16 -14.86 -29.63 -40.19
C ALA A 16 -15.16 -28.80 -38.93
N ALA A 17 -15.99 -29.34 -38.04
CA ALA A 17 -16.25 -28.72 -36.73
C ALA A 17 -14.95 -28.51 -35.91
N THR A 18 -13.96 -29.39 -36.10
CA THR A 18 -12.63 -29.28 -35.48
C THR A 18 -11.88 -28.04 -35.94
N ASP A 19 -12.01 -27.64 -37.21
CA ASP A 19 -11.33 -26.44 -37.73
C ASP A 19 -11.90 -25.15 -37.13
N LEU A 20 -13.23 -25.14 -36.93
CA LEU A 20 -13.93 -24.04 -36.27
C LEU A 20 -13.61 -24.01 -34.77
N SER A 21 -13.60 -25.17 -34.10
CA SER A 21 -13.26 -25.29 -32.66
C SER A 21 -11.82 -24.83 -32.40
N ALA A 22 -10.88 -25.25 -33.24
CA ALA A 22 -9.48 -24.83 -33.16
C ALA A 22 -9.31 -23.31 -33.32
N THR A 23 -10.19 -22.63 -34.08
CA THR A 23 -10.18 -21.17 -34.21
C THR A 23 -10.56 -20.49 -32.90
N VAL A 24 -11.61 -21.00 -32.23
CA VAL A 24 -12.07 -20.50 -30.92
C VAL A 24 -11.03 -20.76 -29.84
N GLU A 25 -10.49 -21.98 -29.78
CA GLU A 25 -9.46 -22.37 -28.82
C GLU A 25 -8.17 -21.55 -28.98
N TYR A 26 -7.73 -21.31 -30.23
CA TYR A 26 -6.55 -20.48 -30.48
C TYR A 26 -6.72 -19.06 -29.92
N ALA A 27 -7.89 -18.45 -30.13
CA ALA A 27 -8.20 -17.13 -29.59
C ALA A 27 -8.28 -17.12 -28.06
N ARG A 28 -9.01 -18.06 -27.46
CA ARG A 28 -9.15 -18.22 -25.99
C ARG A 28 -7.80 -18.44 -25.33
N ALA A 29 -6.97 -19.33 -25.88
CA ALA A 29 -5.62 -19.58 -25.38
C ALA A 29 -4.69 -18.36 -25.55
N GLY A 30 -4.89 -17.55 -26.60
CA GLY A 30 -4.18 -16.28 -26.78
C GLY A 30 -4.49 -15.28 -25.66
N ALA A 31 -5.77 -15.07 -25.36
CA ALA A 31 -6.21 -14.20 -24.26
C ALA A 31 -5.71 -14.71 -22.91
N ALA A 32 -5.84 -16.00 -22.63
CA ALA A 32 -5.36 -16.59 -21.38
C ALA A 32 -3.84 -16.45 -21.21
N ARG A 33 -3.05 -16.60 -22.28
CA ARG A 33 -1.61 -16.35 -22.23
C ARG A 33 -1.30 -14.88 -21.96
N HIS A 34 -2.03 -13.95 -22.56
CA HIS A 34 -1.87 -12.51 -22.28
C HIS A 34 -2.11 -12.23 -20.80
N ALA A 35 -3.27 -12.65 -20.29
CA ALA A 35 -3.66 -12.47 -18.89
C ALA A 35 -2.63 -13.07 -17.92
N ARG A 36 -2.21 -14.32 -18.14
CA ARG A 36 -1.31 -15.05 -17.24
C ARG A 36 0.11 -14.46 -17.15
N HIS A 37 0.60 -13.83 -18.22
CA HIS A 37 2.02 -13.46 -18.34
C HIS A 37 2.27 -11.95 -18.23
N LEU A 38 1.30 -11.11 -18.62
CA LEU A 38 1.41 -9.65 -18.46
C LEU A 38 0.74 -9.14 -17.17
N HIS A 39 0.01 -10.00 -16.46
CA HIS A 39 -0.70 -9.62 -15.25
C HIS A 39 -0.43 -10.60 -14.09
N GLU A 40 -0.69 -10.12 -12.88
CA GLU A 40 -0.97 -11.01 -11.76
C GLU A 40 -2.47 -11.35 -11.77
N TRP A 41 -2.81 -12.59 -11.41
CA TRP A 41 -4.20 -13.04 -11.34
C TRP A 41 -4.88 -12.51 -10.07
N GLY A 42 -6.21 -12.51 -10.02
CA GLY A 42 -6.99 -12.02 -8.90
C GLY A 42 -8.27 -11.31 -9.33
N ILE A 43 -8.88 -10.61 -8.39
CA ILE A 43 -10.03 -9.73 -8.62
C ILE A 43 -9.57 -8.52 -9.45
N VAL A 44 -10.21 -8.30 -10.59
CA VAL A 44 -9.94 -7.16 -11.49
C VAL A 44 -10.77 -5.96 -11.05
N GLU A 45 -12.06 -6.17 -10.84
CA GLU A 45 -13.03 -5.13 -10.47
C GLU A 45 -14.22 -5.77 -9.75
N GLY A 46 -14.78 -5.06 -8.77
CA GLY A 46 -15.97 -5.52 -8.04
C GLY A 46 -15.70 -6.74 -7.15
N LEU A 47 -16.62 -7.71 -7.15
CA LEU A 47 -16.54 -8.99 -6.41
C LEU A 47 -16.34 -8.88 -4.89
N GLY A 48 -16.52 -7.69 -4.31
CA GLY A 48 -16.49 -7.48 -2.87
C GLY A 48 -17.71 -8.10 -2.18
N LEU A 49 -17.52 -8.52 -0.93
CA LEU A 49 -18.61 -8.92 -0.05
C LEU A 49 -19.30 -7.67 0.50
N ALA A 50 -20.61 -7.59 0.32
CA ALA A 50 -21.46 -6.53 0.85
C ALA A 50 -22.43 -7.10 1.90
N THR A 51 -22.71 -6.32 2.94
CA THR A 51 -23.59 -6.71 4.04
C THR A 51 -24.83 -5.83 4.11
N GLU A 52 -26.01 -6.43 4.20
CA GLU A 52 -27.26 -5.73 4.50
C GLU A 52 -27.82 -6.18 5.85
N PRO A 53 -28.16 -5.25 6.76
CA PRO A 53 -28.79 -5.61 8.02
C PRO A 53 -30.16 -6.27 7.80
N ARG A 54 -30.40 -7.40 8.48
CA ARG A 54 -31.66 -8.14 8.50
C ARG A 54 -32.07 -8.47 9.93
N THR A 55 -33.30 -8.93 10.08
CA THR A 55 -33.83 -9.43 11.36
C THR A 55 -34.66 -10.65 11.04
N ASP A 56 -34.35 -11.77 11.68
CA ASP A 56 -35.12 -12.98 11.54
C ASP A 56 -36.54 -12.74 12.09
N PRO A 57 -37.59 -12.88 11.25
CA PRO A 57 -38.96 -12.62 11.68
C PRO A 57 -39.49 -13.63 12.71
N LEU A 58 -38.87 -14.82 12.83
CA LEU A 58 -39.28 -15.87 13.76
C LEU A 58 -38.59 -15.74 15.12
N THR A 59 -37.29 -15.45 15.14
CA THR A 59 -36.49 -15.39 16.38
C THR A 59 -36.26 -13.97 16.89
N GLY A 60 -36.41 -12.95 16.04
CA GLY A 60 -36.12 -11.55 16.34
C GLY A 60 -34.61 -11.24 16.40
N VAL A 61 -33.74 -12.19 16.07
CA VAL A 61 -32.29 -12.02 16.07
C VAL A 61 -31.87 -11.15 14.88
N ARG A 62 -30.99 -10.16 15.15
CA ARG A 62 -30.38 -9.33 14.10
C ARG A 62 -29.21 -10.09 13.49
N HIS A 63 -29.16 -10.13 12.17
CA HIS A 63 -28.09 -10.73 11.40
C HIS A 63 -27.77 -9.85 10.18
N VAL A 64 -26.79 -10.27 9.38
CA VAL A 64 -26.50 -9.63 8.09
C VAL A 64 -26.76 -10.61 6.96
N GLU A 65 -27.39 -10.12 5.90
CA GLU A 65 -27.39 -10.82 4.62
C GLU A 65 -26.09 -10.45 3.89
N VAL A 66 -25.37 -11.46 3.41
CA VAL A 66 -24.11 -11.26 2.69
C VAL A 66 -24.35 -11.50 1.20
N SER A 67 -23.86 -10.61 0.35
CA SER A 67 -23.85 -10.78 -1.10
C SER A 67 -22.47 -10.55 -1.69
N VAL A 68 -22.17 -11.26 -2.77
CA VAL A 68 -21.02 -10.97 -3.64
C VAL A 68 -21.45 -9.96 -4.68
N SER A 69 -20.74 -8.83 -4.78
CA SER A 69 -21.04 -7.80 -5.76
C SER A 69 -20.69 -8.26 -7.18
N ALA A 70 -21.36 -7.71 -8.20
CA ALA A 70 -20.98 -7.93 -9.59
C ALA A 70 -19.51 -7.51 -9.83
N GLY A 71 -18.84 -8.17 -10.78
CA GLY A 71 -17.44 -7.91 -11.06
C GLY A 71 -16.77 -8.99 -11.88
N ILE A 72 -15.45 -8.86 -12.00
CA ILE A 72 -14.61 -9.71 -12.85
C ILE A 72 -13.37 -10.15 -12.06
N ALA A 73 -13.01 -11.41 -12.19
CA ALA A 73 -11.74 -11.95 -11.76
C ALA A 73 -11.02 -12.62 -12.93
N VAL A 74 -9.69 -12.67 -12.84
CA VAL A 74 -8.84 -13.51 -13.67
C VAL A 74 -8.21 -14.56 -12.79
N ASP A 75 -8.41 -15.83 -13.11
CA ASP A 75 -7.79 -16.94 -12.38
C ASP A 75 -6.32 -17.14 -12.77
N GLY A 76 -5.57 -17.97 -12.04
CA GLY A 76 -4.14 -18.18 -12.34
C GLY A 76 -3.87 -18.96 -13.63
N THR A 77 -4.89 -19.50 -14.28
CA THR A 77 -4.79 -20.04 -15.64
C THR A 77 -4.96 -18.95 -16.71
N GLY A 78 -5.31 -17.72 -16.31
CA GLY A 78 -5.58 -16.61 -17.22
C GLY A 78 -7.01 -16.61 -17.75
N ARG A 79 -7.91 -17.41 -17.15
CA ARG A 79 -9.32 -17.40 -17.51
C ARG A 79 -10.04 -16.26 -16.80
N GLU A 80 -10.89 -15.56 -17.53
CA GLU A 80 -11.79 -14.56 -16.98
C GLU A 80 -13.03 -15.23 -16.37
N VAL A 81 -13.44 -14.78 -15.19
CA VAL A 81 -14.65 -15.21 -14.48
C VAL A 81 -15.49 -13.97 -14.22
N VAL A 82 -16.69 -13.94 -14.81
CA VAL A 82 -17.58 -12.77 -14.78
C VAL A 82 -18.80 -13.07 -13.92
N VAL A 83 -19.04 -12.21 -12.94
CA VAL A 83 -20.27 -12.19 -12.13
C VAL A 83 -21.05 -10.95 -12.55
N THR A 84 -22.11 -11.14 -13.32
CA THR A 84 -22.83 -10.03 -13.99
C THR A 84 -23.80 -9.28 -13.07
N GLU A 85 -24.25 -9.91 -11.99
CA GLU A 85 -25.20 -9.35 -11.04
C GLU A 85 -24.83 -9.78 -9.60
N PRO A 86 -25.21 -9.00 -8.57
CA PRO A 86 -24.95 -9.38 -7.19
C PRO A 86 -25.59 -10.72 -6.83
N VAL A 87 -24.84 -11.56 -6.10
CA VAL A 87 -25.28 -12.90 -5.69
C VAL A 87 -25.41 -12.95 -4.18
N VAL A 88 -26.63 -13.15 -3.68
CA VAL A 88 -26.86 -13.39 -2.24
C VAL A 88 -26.32 -14.76 -1.86
N LEU A 89 -25.47 -14.78 -0.83
CA LEU A 89 -24.91 -16.00 -0.27
C LEU A 89 -25.96 -16.68 0.61
N ARG A 90 -26.22 -17.96 0.36
CA ARG A 90 -27.24 -18.72 1.10
C ARG A 90 -26.64 -19.36 2.34
N GLU A 91 -27.29 -19.11 3.46
CA GLU A 91 -26.99 -19.73 4.75
C GLU A 91 -27.01 -21.27 4.67
N SER A 92 -27.95 -21.85 3.91
CA SER A 92 -28.01 -23.30 3.67
C SER A 92 -26.77 -23.87 3.00
N ASP A 93 -26.18 -23.13 2.06
CA ASP A 93 -24.98 -23.57 1.32
C ASP A 93 -23.74 -23.51 2.23
N PHE A 94 -23.75 -22.60 3.21
CA PHE A 94 -22.74 -22.54 4.27
C PHE A 94 -22.90 -23.71 5.24
N GLU A 95 -24.12 -23.94 5.74
CA GLU A 95 -24.43 -25.02 6.68
C GLU A 95 -24.12 -26.41 6.10
N GLU A 96 -24.33 -26.62 4.80
CA GLU A 96 -23.97 -27.88 4.13
C GLU A 96 -22.46 -28.21 4.27
N VAL A 97 -21.59 -27.18 4.28
CA VAL A 97 -20.14 -27.35 4.33
C VAL A 97 -19.59 -27.30 5.76
N ASN A 98 -20.11 -26.38 6.58
CA ASN A 98 -19.55 -25.97 7.88
C ASN A 98 -20.53 -26.17 9.06
N GLY A 99 -21.77 -26.61 8.85
CA GLY A 99 -22.80 -26.69 9.90
C GLY A 99 -22.51 -27.73 11.01
N ALA A 100 -21.50 -28.58 10.84
CA ALA A 100 -21.03 -29.52 11.86
C ALA A 100 -19.86 -28.97 12.70
N ASP A 101 -19.34 -27.79 12.37
CA ASP A 101 -18.23 -27.18 13.10
C ASP A 101 -18.64 -26.71 14.49
N GLN A 102 -17.67 -26.65 15.41
CA GLN A 102 -17.90 -26.06 16.73
C GLN A 102 -18.08 -24.53 16.59
N PRO A 103 -18.93 -23.90 17.41
CA PRO A 103 -19.05 -22.45 17.43
C PRO A 103 -17.68 -21.78 17.59
N THR A 104 -17.41 -20.78 16.75
CA THR A 104 -16.11 -20.11 16.65
C THR A 104 -16.31 -18.68 16.16
N ASP A 105 -15.41 -17.78 16.58
CA ASP A 105 -15.35 -16.39 16.10
C ASP A 105 -14.41 -16.25 14.88
N GLU A 106 -13.85 -17.37 14.39
CA GLU A 106 -12.97 -17.38 13.22
C GLU A 106 -13.77 -17.25 11.92
N PRO A 107 -13.38 -16.35 11.01
CA PRO A 107 -14.12 -16.14 9.77
C PRO A 107 -13.77 -17.19 8.71
N TYR A 108 -14.78 -17.61 7.94
CA TYR A 108 -14.69 -18.65 6.92
C TYR A 108 -14.44 -18.06 5.53
N PRO A 109 -13.55 -18.63 4.72
CA PRO A 109 -13.23 -18.07 3.41
C PRO A 109 -14.35 -18.32 2.40
N VAL A 110 -14.57 -17.33 1.53
CA VAL A 110 -15.49 -17.41 0.37
C VAL A 110 -14.67 -17.37 -0.91
N PHE A 111 -14.88 -18.36 -1.77
CA PHE A 111 -14.15 -18.50 -3.04
C PHE A 111 -15.06 -18.33 -4.25
N LEU A 112 -14.48 -17.82 -5.32
CA LEU A 112 -15.02 -17.85 -6.66
C LEU A 112 -14.20 -18.84 -7.51
N THR A 113 -14.87 -19.65 -8.31
CA THR A 113 -14.23 -20.52 -9.29
C THR A 113 -15.02 -20.55 -10.59
N ALA A 114 -14.32 -20.79 -11.70
CA ALA A 114 -14.92 -20.85 -13.01
C ALA A 114 -15.67 -22.17 -13.22
N ALA A 115 -16.82 -22.14 -13.88
CA ALA A 115 -17.63 -23.33 -14.15
C ALA A 115 -18.26 -23.25 -15.54
N ASP A 116 -18.14 -24.31 -16.33
CA ASP A 116 -18.89 -24.39 -17.59
C ASP A 116 -20.26 -25.01 -17.32
N ARG A 117 -21.31 -24.33 -17.79
CA ARG A 117 -22.68 -24.81 -17.70
C ARG A 117 -23.26 -25.02 -19.09
N GLU A 118 -24.19 -25.96 -19.15
CA GLU A 118 -25.05 -26.09 -20.32
C GLU A 118 -26.14 -25.03 -20.21
N PRO A 119 -26.35 -24.20 -21.26
CA PRO A 119 -27.42 -23.21 -21.23
C PRO A 119 -28.76 -23.92 -21.05
N ALA A 120 -29.62 -23.37 -20.20
CA ALA A 120 -30.91 -23.98 -19.84
C ALA A 120 -31.88 -24.17 -21.03
N GLN A 121 -31.65 -23.48 -22.15
CA GLN A 121 -32.50 -23.58 -23.33
C GLN A 121 -31.97 -24.64 -24.31
N LEU A 122 -32.74 -25.71 -24.48
CA LEU A 122 -32.51 -26.71 -25.53
C LEU A 122 -32.46 -26.02 -26.90
N PRO A 123 -31.53 -26.39 -27.80
CA PRO A 123 -31.53 -25.88 -29.16
C PRO A 123 -32.89 -26.16 -29.81
N GLY A 124 -33.36 -25.20 -30.63
CA GLY A 124 -34.56 -25.37 -31.46
C GLY A 124 -34.48 -26.63 -32.33
N PRO A 125 -35.60 -27.08 -32.93
CA PRO A 125 -35.69 -28.41 -33.54
C PRO A 125 -34.58 -28.66 -34.56
N VAL A 126 -33.75 -29.68 -34.28
CA VAL A 126 -32.72 -30.18 -35.19
C VAL A 126 -33.38 -31.23 -36.09
N SER A 127 -33.49 -30.97 -37.39
CA SER A 127 -33.96 -31.92 -38.43
C SER A 127 -32.76 -32.39 -39.24
N CYS A 128 -32.54 -33.66 -39.60
CA CYS A 128 -33.14 -34.95 -39.23
C CYS A 128 -32.01 -36.00 -39.40
N SER A 129 -31.79 -36.86 -38.40
CA SER A 129 -30.84 -37.99 -38.28
C SER A 129 -29.65 -37.86 -37.31
N GLY A 130 -29.51 -36.75 -36.57
CA GLY A 130 -28.54 -36.63 -35.48
C GLY A 130 -29.22 -36.52 -34.12
N SER A 131 -28.69 -37.21 -33.11
CA SER A 131 -28.99 -36.91 -31.69
C SER A 131 -28.81 -35.42 -31.43
N ALA A 132 -29.66 -34.81 -30.59
CA ALA A 132 -29.54 -33.40 -30.24
C ALA A 132 -28.14 -33.11 -29.68
N THR A 133 -27.28 -32.50 -30.50
CA THR A 133 -25.91 -32.14 -30.13
C THR A 133 -25.91 -30.79 -29.46
N LYS A 134 -25.12 -30.67 -28.38
CA LYS A 134 -24.93 -29.42 -27.63
C LYS A 134 -24.27 -28.40 -28.55
N THR A 135 -24.86 -27.22 -28.70
CA THR A 135 -24.35 -26.19 -29.63
C THR A 135 -23.67 -25.00 -28.94
N ARG A 136 -23.77 -24.92 -27.61
CA ARG A 136 -23.23 -23.81 -26.81
C ARG A 136 -22.78 -24.28 -25.43
N VAL A 137 -21.80 -23.57 -24.87
CA VAL A 137 -21.35 -23.67 -23.48
C VAL A 137 -21.49 -22.28 -22.86
N GLU A 138 -22.06 -22.21 -21.67
CA GLU A 138 -22.10 -21.00 -20.86
C GLU A 138 -20.87 -20.98 -19.95
N GLU A 139 -20.00 -19.99 -20.14
CA GLU A 139 -18.90 -19.72 -19.21
C GLU A 139 -19.48 -19.05 -17.96
N SER A 140 -19.67 -19.84 -16.91
CA SER A 140 -20.30 -19.46 -15.66
C SER A 140 -19.31 -19.54 -14.49
N TYR A 141 -19.83 -19.47 -13.27
CA TYR A 141 -19.06 -19.52 -12.05
C TYR A 141 -19.76 -20.34 -10.96
N GLN A 142 -19.01 -20.60 -9.90
CA GLN A 142 -19.49 -21.13 -8.63
C GLN A 142 -18.88 -20.32 -7.50
N ILE A 143 -19.71 -19.95 -6.53
CA ILE A 143 -19.25 -19.40 -5.25
C ILE A 143 -19.27 -20.54 -4.24
N LEU A 144 -18.19 -20.69 -3.49
CA LEU A 144 -17.97 -21.79 -2.57
C LEU A 144 -17.59 -21.25 -1.19
N PHE A 145 -18.15 -21.85 -0.15
CA PHE A 145 -17.62 -21.68 1.20
C PHE A 145 -16.49 -22.67 1.43
N GLY A 146 -15.37 -22.19 1.95
CA GLY A 146 -14.32 -23.04 2.48
C GLY A 146 -14.46 -23.27 3.97
N ARG A 147 -13.69 -24.24 4.46
CA ARG A 147 -13.48 -24.49 5.89
C ARG A 147 -12.40 -23.57 6.43
N LEU A 148 -12.30 -23.49 7.76
CA LEU A 148 -11.19 -22.80 8.41
C LEU A 148 -9.84 -23.38 7.94
N GLY A 149 -8.96 -22.52 7.44
CA GLY A 149 -7.66 -22.90 6.90
C GLY A 149 -7.64 -23.09 5.38
N ASP A 150 -8.80 -23.24 4.72
CA ASP A 150 -8.86 -23.44 3.27
C ASP A 150 -8.41 -22.19 2.49
N GLU A 151 -8.31 -21.01 3.13
CA GLU A 151 -7.74 -19.82 2.47
C GLU A 151 -6.32 -20.06 1.93
N ARG A 152 -5.59 -20.99 2.55
CA ARG A 152 -4.26 -21.40 2.10
C ARG A 152 -4.31 -22.12 0.75
N LEU A 153 -5.40 -22.84 0.46
CA LEU A 153 -5.59 -23.45 -0.86
C LEU A 153 -5.60 -22.39 -1.95
N ALA A 154 -6.21 -21.23 -1.70
CA ALA A 154 -6.16 -20.13 -2.66
C ALA A 154 -4.75 -19.50 -2.75
N ALA A 155 -4.10 -19.27 -1.61
CA ALA A 155 -2.81 -18.58 -1.51
C ALA A 155 -1.63 -19.37 -2.09
N GLU A 156 -1.64 -20.71 -1.95
CA GLU A 156 -0.54 -21.59 -2.33
C GLU A 156 -0.63 -22.11 -3.78
N GLN A 157 -1.72 -21.79 -4.50
CA GLN A 157 -1.88 -22.15 -5.91
C GLN A 157 -0.77 -21.56 -6.80
N GLN A 158 -0.17 -22.43 -7.61
CA GLN A 158 0.86 -22.04 -8.58
C GLN A 158 0.30 -22.01 -10.00
N PRO A 159 0.48 -20.90 -10.74
CA PRO A 159 0.04 -20.82 -12.12
C PRO A 159 0.67 -21.93 -12.98
N PRO A 160 -0.04 -22.41 -14.02
CA PRO A 160 0.52 -23.42 -14.91
C PRO A 160 1.77 -22.90 -15.64
N ALA A 161 2.63 -23.82 -16.09
CA ALA A 161 3.79 -23.48 -16.91
C ALA A 161 3.41 -22.68 -18.18
N ILE A 162 4.36 -21.92 -18.71
CA ILE A 162 4.16 -20.97 -19.83
C ILE A 162 3.46 -21.60 -21.05
N GLY A 163 3.82 -22.84 -21.38
CA GLY A 163 3.27 -23.58 -22.52
C GLY A 163 2.03 -24.43 -22.23
N ALA A 164 1.57 -24.47 -20.97
CA ALA A 164 0.40 -25.26 -20.62
C ALA A 164 -0.87 -24.59 -21.17
N PRO A 165 -1.80 -25.36 -21.77
CA PRO A 165 -3.09 -24.81 -22.19
C PRO A 165 -3.83 -24.20 -20.99
N PRO A 166 -4.80 -23.29 -21.22
CA PRO A 166 -5.77 -22.95 -20.17
C PRO A 166 -6.37 -24.24 -19.62
N ALA A 167 -6.54 -24.33 -18.30
CA ALA A 167 -7.19 -25.50 -17.74
C ALA A 167 -8.68 -25.44 -18.10
N ASP A 168 -9.21 -26.53 -18.65
CA ASP A 168 -10.65 -26.60 -18.87
C ASP A 168 -11.39 -26.87 -17.55
N PRO A 169 -12.61 -26.33 -17.40
CA PRO A 169 -13.46 -26.67 -16.27
C PRO A 169 -13.70 -28.17 -16.17
N PRO A 170 -13.86 -28.72 -14.95
CA PRO A 170 -13.98 -28.00 -13.68
C PRO A 170 -12.64 -27.89 -12.94
N ALA A 171 -11.53 -27.57 -13.61
CA ALA A 171 -10.26 -27.29 -12.93
C ALA A 171 -10.49 -26.21 -11.86
N ARG A 172 -10.38 -26.60 -10.59
CA ARG A 172 -10.71 -25.75 -9.44
C ARG A 172 -9.58 -24.77 -9.18
N TRP A 173 -9.55 -23.66 -9.92
CA TRP A 173 -8.80 -22.49 -9.49
C TRP A 173 -9.66 -21.66 -8.54
N LEU A 174 -9.18 -21.43 -7.32
CA LEU A 174 -9.88 -20.65 -6.31
C LEU A 174 -9.39 -19.20 -6.31
N VAL A 175 -10.33 -18.26 -6.46
CA VAL A 175 -10.12 -16.84 -6.21
C VAL A 175 -10.78 -16.51 -4.87
N LEU A 176 -9.99 -16.12 -3.87
CA LEU A 176 -10.52 -15.69 -2.58
C LEU A 176 -11.19 -14.32 -2.71
N LEU A 177 -12.47 -14.24 -2.36
CA LEU A 177 -13.25 -13.01 -2.37
C LEU A 177 -13.17 -12.25 -1.03
N GLY A 178 -13.03 -13.00 0.06
CA GLY A 178 -13.03 -12.47 1.42
C GLY A 178 -13.47 -13.56 2.39
N TYR A 179 -13.97 -13.14 3.54
CA TYR A 179 -14.38 -14.03 4.61
C TYR A 179 -15.73 -13.62 5.18
N VAL A 180 -16.49 -14.60 5.68
CA VAL A 180 -17.76 -14.43 6.38
C VAL A 180 -17.65 -14.89 7.82
N HIS A 181 -18.27 -14.15 8.73
CA HIS A 181 -18.47 -14.57 10.11
C HIS A 181 -19.81 -15.27 10.26
N TRP A 182 -19.84 -16.33 11.06
CA TRP A 182 -21.02 -17.15 11.29
C TRP A 182 -21.33 -17.25 12.79
N ALA A 183 -22.52 -16.84 13.19
CA ALA A 183 -22.96 -16.90 14.58
C ALA A 183 -24.46 -17.20 14.64
N ASP A 184 -24.86 -18.07 15.56
CA ASP A 184 -26.28 -18.36 15.85
C ASP A 184 -27.12 -18.75 14.63
N GLY A 185 -26.52 -19.48 13.67
CA GLY A 185 -27.22 -19.93 12.47
C GLY A 185 -27.34 -18.88 11.37
N HIS A 186 -26.64 -17.74 11.50
CA HIS A 186 -26.67 -16.65 10.53
C HIS A 186 -25.30 -16.06 10.24
N PHE A 187 -25.17 -15.36 9.12
CA PHE A 187 -24.02 -14.49 8.90
C PHE A 187 -24.07 -13.27 9.83
N SER A 188 -22.92 -12.92 10.40
CA SER A 188 -22.80 -11.79 11.34
C SER A 188 -21.88 -10.66 10.86
N GLY A 189 -21.08 -10.90 9.82
CA GLY A 189 -20.18 -9.91 9.24
C GLY A 189 -19.27 -10.47 8.16
N THR A 190 -18.41 -9.61 7.62
CA THR A 190 -17.45 -9.96 6.56
C THR A 190 -16.10 -9.29 6.79
N GLU A 191 -15.02 -9.93 6.34
CA GLU A 191 -13.67 -9.37 6.38
C GLU A 191 -12.95 -9.62 5.05
N THR A 192 -11.94 -8.80 4.75
CA THR A 192 -11.14 -8.91 3.51
C THR A 192 -9.81 -9.64 3.72
N THR A 193 -9.44 -9.88 4.99
CA THR A 193 -8.20 -10.56 5.39
C THR A 193 -8.43 -11.35 6.66
N ALA A 194 -7.92 -12.58 6.71
CA ALA A 194 -7.90 -13.40 7.92
C ALA A 194 -6.67 -14.31 7.87
N ARG A 195 -6.11 -14.64 9.04
CA ARG A 195 -4.95 -15.56 9.17
C ARG A 195 -3.77 -15.22 8.24
N GLY A 196 -3.57 -13.93 7.96
CA GLY A 196 -2.48 -13.41 7.12
C GLY A 196 -2.71 -13.56 5.61
N VAL A 197 -3.88 -14.01 5.18
CA VAL A 197 -4.25 -14.18 3.77
C VAL A 197 -5.35 -13.17 3.42
N ALA A 198 -5.09 -12.32 2.43
CA ALA A 198 -6.05 -11.36 1.90
C ALA A 198 -6.51 -11.76 0.49
N ALA A 199 -7.68 -11.23 0.08
CA ALA A 199 -8.11 -11.33 -1.32
C ALA A 199 -7.02 -10.77 -2.25
N ARG A 200 -6.72 -11.50 -3.33
CA ARG A 200 -5.72 -11.10 -4.32
C ARG A 200 -6.39 -10.27 -5.41
N PHE A 201 -5.80 -9.12 -5.73
CA PHE A 201 -6.21 -8.28 -6.84
C PHE A 201 -5.29 -8.47 -8.03
N ALA A 202 -5.84 -8.32 -9.24
CA ALA A 202 -5.07 -8.38 -10.46
C ALA A 202 -4.01 -7.27 -10.50
N GLY A 203 -2.82 -7.61 -10.98
CA GLY A 203 -1.66 -6.72 -11.04
C GLY A 203 -1.11 -6.59 -12.46
N VAL A 204 -0.11 -5.73 -12.66
CA VAL A 204 0.57 -5.54 -13.95
C VAL A 204 2.03 -5.94 -13.85
N ARG A 205 2.54 -6.69 -14.83
CA ARG A 205 3.95 -7.02 -14.99
C ARG A 205 4.51 -6.26 -16.18
N ALA A 206 5.29 -5.22 -15.93
CA ALA A 206 5.89 -4.41 -16.98
C ALA A 206 7.21 -3.78 -16.51
N ASP A 207 8.22 -3.82 -17.39
CA ASP A 207 9.48 -3.09 -17.20
C ASP A 207 9.34 -1.60 -17.57
N THR A 208 8.31 -1.24 -18.33
CA THR A 208 8.05 0.13 -18.78
C THR A 208 6.58 0.48 -18.69
N VAL A 209 6.27 1.55 -17.95
CA VAL A 209 4.94 2.18 -17.88
C VAL A 209 5.09 3.62 -18.35
N SER A 210 4.40 3.99 -19.42
CA SER A 210 4.49 5.32 -20.00
C SER A 210 3.11 5.98 -20.14
N ALA A 211 3.05 7.28 -19.87
CA ALA A 211 1.85 8.08 -20.01
C ALA A 211 1.99 9.05 -21.18
N ARG A 212 1.12 8.90 -22.20
CA ARG A 212 1.13 9.77 -23.39
C ARG A 212 0.78 11.23 -23.08
N SER A 213 0.10 11.48 -21.97
CA SER A 213 -0.21 12.82 -21.45
C SER A 213 1.03 13.57 -20.96
N GLY A 214 2.17 12.89 -20.80
CA GLY A 214 3.35 13.43 -20.14
C GLY A 214 3.28 13.39 -18.61
N ALA A 215 2.21 12.85 -18.02
CA ALA A 215 2.05 12.70 -16.58
C ALA A 215 1.49 11.31 -16.22
N LEU A 216 2.24 10.54 -15.43
CA LEU A 216 1.85 9.23 -14.90
C LEU A 216 1.40 9.39 -13.45
N THR A 217 0.19 8.94 -13.12
CA THR A 217 -0.37 8.99 -11.76
C THR A 217 -0.64 7.58 -11.24
N LEU A 218 -0.10 7.26 -10.06
CA LEU A 218 -0.35 6.02 -9.32
C LEU A 218 -1.18 6.31 -8.08
N ARG A 219 -2.19 5.49 -7.81
CA ARG A 219 -3.15 5.63 -6.70
C ARG A 219 -3.39 4.27 -6.05
N THR A 220 -3.85 4.29 -4.80
CA THR A 220 -4.26 3.07 -4.08
C THR A 220 -5.73 2.71 -4.27
N GLY A 221 -6.57 3.66 -4.67
CA GLY A 221 -7.98 3.44 -5.02
C GLY A 221 -8.22 3.53 -6.54
N THR A 222 -9.31 2.92 -7.01
CA THR A 222 -9.77 2.98 -8.40
C THR A 222 -10.27 4.40 -8.75
N GLU A 223 -11.03 4.99 -7.84
CA GLU A 223 -11.52 6.37 -7.95
C GLU A 223 -10.56 7.39 -7.33
N ALA A 224 -10.71 8.63 -7.78
CA ALA A 224 -9.89 9.74 -7.29
C ALA A 224 -10.61 10.37 -6.11
N GLU A 225 -10.14 10.07 -4.91
CA GLU A 225 -10.77 10.50 -3.67
C GLU A 225 -9.91 11.55 -2.97
N GLU A 226 -10.53 12.65 -2.55
CA GLU A 226 -9.86 13.70 -1.81
C GLU A 226 -9.24 13.16 -0.51
N GLY A 227 -8.01 13.61 -0.20
CA GLY A 227 -7.27 13.17 0.98
C GLY A 227 -6.62 11.78 0.85
N LYS A 228 -6.81 11.05 -0.26
CA LYS A 228 -6.09 9.79 -0.51
C LYS A 228 -4.73 10.03 -1.16
N PRO A 229 -3.75 9.15 -0.90
CA PRO A 229 -2.40 9.32 -1.43
C PRO A 229 -2.33 9.09 -2.95
N ALA A 230 -1.47 9.86 -3.61
CA ALA A 230 -1.12 9.68 -5.01
C ALA A 230 0.38 9.94 -5.23
N LEU A 231 0.95 9.24 -6.21
CA LEU A 231 2.29 9.50 -6.74
C LEU A 231 2.16 9.95 -8.20
N VAL A 232 2.74 11.11 -8.52
CA VAL A 232 2.69 11.69 -9.86
C VAL A 232 4.10 11.88 -10.39
N LEU A 233 4.38 11.33 -11.57
CA LEU A 233 5.59 11.60 -12.36
C LEU A 233 5.21 12.44 -13.58
N SER A 234 5.72 13.66 -13.66
CA SER A 234 5.44 14.60 -14.76
C SER A 234 6.70 14.88 -15.58
N GLY A 235 6.59 14.88 -16.91
CA GLY A 235 7.69 14.98 -17.87
C GLY A 235 7.72 16.25 -18.73
N GLY A 236 7.09 17.35 -18.28
CA GLY A 236 7.12 18.65 -18.98
C GLY A 236 8.45 19.40 -18.85
N ASP A 237 8.48 20.70 -19.15
CA ASP A 237 9.69 21.56 -19.09
C ASP A 237 10.36 21.59 -17.70
N GLN A 238 9.58 21.32 -16.66
CA GLN A 238 10.03 21.17 -15.29
C GLN A 238 9.56 19.79 -14.78
N PRO A 239 10.30 18.71 -15.10
CA PRO A 239 9.89 17.38 -14.68
C PRO A 239 9.91 17.27 -13.15
N THR A 240 8.93 16.55 -12.60
CA THR A 240 8.76 16.40 -11.16
C THR A 240 8.27 15.01 -10.80
N LEU A 241 8.69 14.53 -9.63
CA LEU A 241 8.05 13.42 -8.93
C LEU A 241 7.42 13.99 -7.67
N VAL A 242 6.10 13.82 -7.53
CA VAL A 242 5.31 14.34 -6.41
C VAL A 242 4.61 13.18 -5.72
N PHE A 243 4.84 13.04 -4.41
CA PHE A 243 3.98 12.27 -3.53
C PHE A 243 3.14 13.24 -2.69
N GLY A 244 1.84 12.97 -2.58
CA GLY A 244 0.95 13.88 -1.88
C GLY A 244 -0.47 13.36 -1.75
N LEU A 245 -1.38 14.25 -1.37
CA LEU A 245 -2.80 13.94 -1.20
C LEU A 245 -3.60 14.49 -2.36
N TYR A 246 -4.50 13.68 -2.91
CA TYR A 246 -5.40 14.11 -3.96
C TYR A 246 -6.34 15.21 -3.44
N GLN A 247 -6.60 16.21 -4.27
CA GLN A 247 -7.53 17.31 -3.99
C GLN A 247 -8.76 17.19 -4.88
N GLY A 248 -9.92 17.68 -4.43
CA GLY A 248 -11.16 17.65 -5.22
C GLY A 248 -11.07 18.34 -6.60
N GLY A 249 -10.07 19.20 -6.83
CA GLY A 249 -9.79 19.84 -8.12
C GLY A 249 -8.97 18.99 -9.11
N GLY A 250 -8.64 17.75 -8.77
CA GLY A 250 -7.89 16.84 -9.63
C GLY A 250 -6.36 16.95 -9.52
N ALA A 251 -5.87 17.88 -8.70
CA ALA A 251 -4.46 18.08 -8.40
C ALA A 251 -4.01 17.23 -7.19
N VAL A 252 -2.71 17.12 -7.00
CA VAL A 252 -2.09 16.48 -5.82
C VAL A 252 -1.41 17.56 -4.98
N ALA A 253 -1.86 17.73 -3.74
CA ALA A 253 -1.21 18.57 -2.74
C ALA A 253 0.13 17.93 -2.35
N PRO A 254 1.29 18.54 -2.66
CA PRO A 254 2.58 17.90 -2.50
C PRO A 254 2.96 17.78 -1.02
N LEU A 255 3.23 16.56 -0.55
CA LEU A 255 3.87 16.32 0.75
C LEU A 255 5.39 16.09 0.59
N MET A 256 5.79 15.57 -0.57
CA MET A 256 7.17 15.38 -0.98
C MET A 256 7.29 15.63 -2.49
N THR A 257 8.28 16.44 -2.88
CA THR A 257 8.58 16.75 -4.28
C THR A 257 10.05 16.55 -4.58
N VAL A 258 10.36 15.82 -5.65
CA VAL A 258 11.67 15.79 -6.30
C VAL A 258 11.59 16.61 -7.58
N ALA A 259 12.31 17.72 -7.64
CA ALA A 259 12.36 18.59 -8.80
C ALA A 259 13.45 18.16 -9.80
N ALA A 260 13.35 18.62 -11.04
CA ALA A 260 14.28 18.35 -12.13
C ALA A 260 15.76 18.63 -11.82
N ASN A 261 16.01 19.63 -10.96
CA ASN A 261 17.35 20.02 -10.53
C ASN A 261 17.90 19.17 -9.36
N GLY A 262 17.17 18.15 -8.92
CA GLY A 262 17.53 17.27 -7.81
C GLY A 262 17.11 17.78 -6.43
N ASN A 263 16.45 18.95 -6.34
CA ASN A 263 15.96 19.45 -5.06
C ASN A 263 14.84 18.56 -4.52
N LEU A 264 14.93 18.25 -3.23
CA LEU A 264 13.92 17.52 -2.46
C LEU A 264 13.24 18.49 -1.50
N THR A 265 11.93 18.67 -1.64
CA THR A 265 11.09 19.44 -0.71
C THR A 265 10.17 18.47 0.03
N ILE A 266 10.08 18.60 1.36
CA ILE A 266 9.22 17.78 2.22
C ILE A 266 8.49 18.71 3.19
N GLU A 267 7.17 18.59 3.31
CA GLU A 267 6.40 19.40 4.26
C GLU A 267 6.53 18.89 5.71
N GLY A 268 6.77 17.58 5.88
CA GLY A 268 7.01 16.94 7.17
C GLY A 268 8.49 16.79 7.56
N SER A 269 8.77 15.85 8.46
CA SER A 269 10.14 15.51 8.87
C SER A 269 10.74 14.41 7.99
N PHE A 270 12.03 14.50 7.68
CA PHE A 270 12.82 13.43 7.06
C PHE A 270 13.76 12.79 8.08
N SER A 271 13.71 11.47 8.22
CA SER A 271 14.65 10.69 9.05
C SER A 271 15.49 9.77 8.16
N GLY A 272 16.81 9.88 8.22
CA GLY A 272 17.72 9.06 7.41
C GLY A 272 19.06 8.79 8.09
N ARG A 273 19.75 7.72 7.68
CA ARG A 273 21.14 7.48 8.10
C ARG A 273 22.03 8.53 7.45
N MET A 274 22.72 9.27 8.30
CA MET A 274 23.45 10.46 7.92
C MET A 274 24.69 10.09 7.10
N PRO A 275 24.95 10.80 5.98
CA PRO A 275 26.22 10.69 5.28
C PRO A 275 27.35 11.15 6.21
N ALA A 276 28.46 10.41 6.21
CA ALA A 276 29.69 10.86 6.84
C ALA A 276 30.13 12.20 6.22
N GLY A 277 30.63 13.14 7.04
CA GLY A 277 30.98 14.50 6.59
C GLY A 277 29.82 15.50 6.56
N SER A 278 28.67 15.18 7.17
CA SER A 278 27.59 16.15 7.40
C SER A 278 27.86 17.02 8.64
N THR A 279 27.45 18.29 8.56
CA THR A 279 27.49 19.25 9.68
C THR A 279 26.06 19.55 10.11
N LEU A 280 25.73 19.27 11.36
CA LEU A 280 24.47 19.64 11.97
C LEU A 280 24.63 20.84 12.88
N VAL A 281 23.57 21.64 12.98
CA VAL A 281 23.58 22.87 13.77
C VAL A 281 22.32 22.93 14.63
N THR A 282 22.50 23.26 15.91
CA THR A 282 21.41 23.76 16.76
C THR A 282 21.82 25.08 17.38
N SER A 283 20.87 26.00 17.52
CA SER A 283 21.08 27.30 18.13
C SER A 283 19.92 27.66 19.03
N GLY A 284 20.15 28.57 19.96
CA GLY A 284 19.12 29.02 20.89
C GLY A 284 19.69 29.90 21.99
N THR A 285 18.95 30.00 23.09
CA THR A 285 19.38 30.70 24.31
C THR A 285 19.52 29.72 25.46
N ALA A 286 20.51 29.94 26.32
CA ALA A 286 20.72 29.18 27.54
C ALA A 286 21.12 30.12 28.69
N THR A 287 20.76 29.73 29.91
CA THR A 287 21.18 30.41 31.14
C THR A 287 22.30 29.64 31.83
N ASP A 288 23.00 30.28 32.76
CA ASP A 288 24.02 29.63 33.59
C ASP A 288 23.54 28.30 34.17
N GLY A 289 24.36 27.26 34.05
CA GLY A 289 24.09 25.89 34.51
C GLY A 289 23.25 25.02 33.56
N MET A 290 22.64 25.58 32.51
CA MET A 290 21.86 24.79 31.55
C MET A 290 22.75 23.87 30.69
N LEU A 291 22.28 22.64 30.48
CA LEU A 291 22.88 21.69 29.54
C LEU A 291 22.51 22.10 28.11
N LEU A 292 23.52 22.29 27.25
CA LEU A 292 23.25 22.61 25.84
C LEU A 292 22.66 21.40 25.10
N PRO A 293 21.65 21.60 24.26
CA PRO A 293 21.10 20.52 23.45
C PRO A 293 22.11 20.08 22.38
N LEU A 294 22.03 18.81 21.97
CA LEU A 294 22.71 18.33 20.77
C LEU A 294 21.83 18.61 19.54
N PRO A 295 22.42 18.82 18.36
CA PRO A 295 21.65 18.84 17.13
C PRO A 295 20.84 17.55 16.94
N SER A 296 19.67 17.66 16.32
CA SER A 296 18.78 16.52 16.10
C SER A 296 19.50 15.38 15.36
N GLY A 297 19.36 14.15 15.86
CA GLY A 297 20.03 12.98 15.31
C GLY A 297 21.42 12.66 15.90
N ILE A 298 21.96 13.54 16.76
CA ILE A 298 23.21 13.28 17.49
C ILE A 298 22.90 12.79 18.91
N THR A 299 23.46 11.64 19.29
CA THR A 299 23.31 11.08 20.64
C THR A 299 24.52 11.38 21.52
N PRO A 300 24.36 11.45 22.87
CA PRO A 300 25.50 11.62 23.78
C PRO A 300 26.58 10.56 23.62
N GLU A 301 26.20 9.31 23.31
CA GLU A 301 27.13 8.20 23.11
C GLU A 301 28.00 8.43 21.87
N GLN A 302 27.44 8.97 20.78
CA GLN A 302 28.22 9.30 19.59
C GLN A 302 29.30 10.37 19.85
N VAL A 303 29.01 11.31 20.75
CA VAL A 303 29.96 12.34 21.18
C VAL A 303 31.02 11.72 22.12
N ALA A 304 30.59 10.91 23.08
CA ALA A 304 31.48 10.24 24.04
C ALA A 304 32.45 9.26 23.36
N ASP A 305 31.98 8.54 22.33
CA ASP A 305 32.77 7.60 21.54
C ASP A 305 33.68 8.30 20.51
N GLY A 306 33.68 9.63 20.43
CA GLY A 306 34.48 10.41 19.49
C GLY A 306 34.04 10.29 18.02
N ARG A 307 32.86 9.73 17.75
CA ARG A 307 32.30 9.60 16.39
C ARG A 307 31.78 10.94 15.84
N VAL A 308 31.47 11.87 16.73
CA VAL A 308 30.97 13.21 16.44
C VAL A 308 31.78 14.22 17.21
N VAL A 309 32.31 15.23 16.52
CA VAL A 309 33.00 16.36 17.14
C VAL A 309 32.01 17.50 17.32
N ILE A 310 31.96 18.06 18.53
CA ILE A 310 31.08 19.18 18.86
C ILE A 310 31.92 20.47 18.93
N HIS A 311 31.49 21.49 18.19
CA HIS A 311 32.00 22.85 18.32
C HIS A 311 30.90 23.73 18.92
N VAL A 312 31.23 24.45 19.99
CA VAL A 312 30.28 25.35 20.64
C VAL A 312 30.78 26.79 20.55
N HIS A 313 29.91 27.67 20.09
CA HIS A 313 30.10 29.11 20.16
C HIS A 313 29.04 29.71 21.07
N LEU A 314 29.49 30.55 22.01
CA LEU A 314 28.65 31.26 22.97
C LEU A 314 28.80 32.77 22.79
N THR A 315 27.68 33.48 22.78
CA THR A 315 27.62 34.94 22.79
C THR A 315 26.87 35.39 24.03
N PRO A 316 27.50 36.10 24.99
CA PRO A 316 26.82 36.53 26.21
C PRO A 316 25.78 37.62 25.90
N ARG A 317 24.59 37.48 26.50
CA ARG A 317 23.50 38.44 26.36
C ARG A 317 23.63 39.53 27.41
N THR A 318 23.58 40.77 26.96
CA THR A 318 23.47 41.93 27.86
C THR A 318 22.09 41.91 28.51
N PRO A 319 21.98 41.81 29.85
CA PRO A 319 20.71 41.90 30.54
C PRO A 319 20.13 43.32 30.44
N PRO A 320 18.84 43.52 30.72
CA PRO A 320 18.27 44.86 30.83
C PRO A 320 19.01 45.66 31.92
N LEU A 321 19.62 46.78 31.54
CA LEU A 321 20.38 47.64 32.47
C LEU A 321 19.54 48.83 32.91
N ALA A 322 19.60 49.18 34.19
CA ALA A 322 18.95 50.35 34.75
C ALA A 322 19.93 51.52 34.89
N GLY A 323 19.52 52.72 34.46
CA GLY A 323 20.27 53.96 34.67
C GLY A 323 21.70 53.90 34.13
N THR A 324 22.68 54.11 35.01
CA THR A 324 24.11 54.14 34.68
C THR A 324 24.85 52.83 34.97
N THR A 325 24.12 51.74 35.19
CA THR A 325 24.68 50.41 35.43
C THR A 325 25.46 49.95 34.20
N LEU A 326 26.71 49.53 34.42
CA LEU A 326 27.58 48.93 33.42
C LEU A 326 27.56 47.40 33.53
N TYR A 327 27.77 46.76 32.38
CA TYR A 327 27.76 45.31 32.22
C TYR A 327 29.12 44.83 31.73
N SER A 328 29.62 43.75 32.33
CA SER A 328 30.78 43.03 31.82
C SER A 328 30.61 41.53 32.02
N PRO A 329 30.78 40.68 30.98
CA PRO A 329 30.86 39.24 31.17
C PRO A 329 32.15 38.90 31.94
N VAL A 330 32.01 38.10 33.00
CA VAL A 330 33.13 37.62 33.82
C VAL A 330 33.59 36.25 33.32
N GLU A 331 32.63 35.38 33.02
CA GLU A 331 32.87 34.03 32.52
C GLU A 331 31.81 33.70 31.47
N VAL A 332 32.25 33.19 30.33
CA VAL A 332 31.38 32.69 29.26
C VAL A 332 32.06 31.46 28.66
N ALA A 333 31.68 30.29 29.13
CA ALA A 333 32.28 29.03 28.73
C ALA A 333 31.26 27.90 28.75
N VAL A 334 31.67 26.75 28.20
CA VAL A 334 30.97 25.48 28.34
C VAL A 334 31.93 24.50 29.00
N ASP A 335 31.46 23.76 30.00
CA ASP A 335 32.28 22.76 30.65
C ASP A 335 32.27 21.39 29.94
N GLY A 336 33.00 20.43 30.50
CA GLY A 336 33.13 19.08 29.92
C GLY A 336 31.79 18.32 29.81
N ASP A 337 30.80 18.69 30.62
CA ASP A 337 29.45 18.09 30.59
C ASP A 337 28.49 18.88 29.68
N ARG A 338 29.00 19.82 28.87
CA ARG A 338 28.24 20.70 27.99
C ARG A 338 27.29 21.66 28.72
N ARG A 339 27.58 21.96 29.99
CA ARG A 339 26.82 22.97 30.74
C ARG A 339 27.39 24.35 30.51
N VAL A 340 26.52 25.31 30.30
CA VAL A 340 26.88 26.73 30.18
C VAL A 340 27.37 27.24 31.52
N ARG A 341 28.50 27.93 31.51
CA ARG A 341 28.97 28.79 32.60
C ARG A 341 28.94 30.22 32.11
N CYS A 342 27.99 30.99 32.62
CA CYS A 342 27.81 32.39 32.29
C CYS A 342 27.65 33.21 33.57
N ARG A 343 28.71 33.94 33.93
CA ARG A 343 28.66 34.93 35.01
C ARG A 343 28.84 36.32 34.45
N VAL A 344 27.99 37.21 34.91
CA VAL A 344 28.00 38.61 34.49
C VAL A 344 28.16 39.49 35.72
N ARG A 345 28.93 40.56 35.54
CA ARG A 345 29.17 41.57 36.56
C ARG A 345 28.40 42.82 36.20
N LEU A 346 27.61 43.28 37.15
CA LEU A 346 26.91 44.55 37.10
C LEU A 346 27.51 45.47 38.15
N TYR A 347 27.76 46.72 37.77
CA TYR A 347 28.20 47.75 38.71
C TYR A 347 27.75 49.13 38.23
N ASP A 348 27.38 50.00 39.15
CA ASP A 348 27.02 51.39 38.83
C ASP A 348 28.14 52.33 39.33
N PRO A 349 28.92 52.95 38.44
CA PRO A 349 30.02 53.82 38.82
C PRO A 349 29.55 55.14 39.46
N LEU A 350 28.26 55.50 39.35
CA LEU A 350 27.72 56.76 39.90
C LEU A 350 27.08 56.60 41.28
N LYS A 351 26.95 55.37 41.78
CA LYS A 351 26.40 55.10 43.12
C LYS A 351 27.43 55.52 44.18
N ALA A 352 27.00 56.27 45.20
CA ALA A 352 27.87 56.82 46.25
C ALA A 352 28.71 55.75 46.98
N THR A 353 28.21 54.51 47.02
CA THR A 353 28.97 53.31 47.38
C THR A 353 28.88 52.35 46.19
N PRO A 354 29.97 52.15 45.42
CA PRO A 354 29.95 51.29 44.26
C PRO A 354 29.77 49.83 44.70
N GLU A 355 28.65 49.26 44.32
CA GLU A 355 28.29 47.87 44.59
C GLU A 355 28.56 47.06 43.32
N VAL A 356 29.47 46.09 43.41
CA VAL A 356 29.76 45.15 42.33
C VAL A 356 28.99 43.87 42.61
N VAL A 357 28.02 43.56 41.76
CA VAL A 357 27.21 42.35 41.88
C VAL A 357 27.56 41.41 40.75
N GLU A 358 27.95 40.18 41.10
CA GLU A 358 28.06 39.09 40.14
C GLU A 358 26.82 38.22 40.22
N GLN A 359 26.25 37.91 39.06
CA GLN A 359 25.05 37.10 38.97
C GLN A 359 25.09 36.17 37.75
N PRO A 360 24.26 35.11 37.73
CA PRO A 360 24.05 34.28 36.56
C PRO A 360 23.64 35.11 35.33
N GLY A 361 24.26 34.83 34.19
CA GLY A 361 23.96 35.43 32.90
C GLY A 361 23.21 34.50 31.96
N ALA A 362 22.91 35.02 30.76
CA ALA A 362 22.36 34.25 29.65
C ALA A 362 23.26 34.38 28.41
N VAL A 363 23.23 33.38 27.55
CA VAL A 363 23.99 33.33 26.30
C VAL A 363 23.08 32.94 25.14
N ASP A 364 23.35 33.48 23.96
CA ASP A 364 22.95 32.85 22.70
C ASP A 364 24.02 31.79 22.37
N PHE A 365 23.60 30.59 21.99
CA PHE A 365 24.50 29.48 21.66
C PHE A 365 24.33 29.02 20.21
N LEU A 366 25.42 28.49 19.67
CA LEU A 366 25.48 27.73 18.42
C LEU A 366 26.29 26.46 18.68
N VAL A 367 25.66 25.30 18.58
CA VAL A 367 26.30 23.98 18.70
C VAL A 367 26.35 23.36 17.31
N LEU A 368 27.55 23.16 16.79
CA LEU A 368 27.80 22.43 15.56
C LEU A 368 28.27 21.02 15.88
N ALA A 369 27.69 20.02 15.22
CA ALA A 369 28.14 18.64 15.28
C ALA A 369 28.66 18.23 13.91
N THR A 370 29.92 17.80 13.85
CA THR A 370 30.53 17.27 12.64
C THR A 370 30.72 15.76 12.78
N VAL A 371 30.13 15.01 11.86
CA VAL A 371 30.29 13.55 11.82
C VAL A 371 31.61 13.27 11.12
N ALA A 372 32.55 12.61 11.82
CA ALA A 372 33.84 12.27 11.24
C ALA A 372 33.62 11.48 9.92
N PRO A 373 34.35 11.79 8.84
CA PRO A 373 34.32 10.96 7.65
C PRO A 373 34.70 9.54 8.07
N THR A 374 33.95 8.53 7.62
CA THR A 374 34.44 7.15 7.68
C THR A 374 35.71 7.12 6.85
N ASN A 375 36.86 7.15 7.51
CA ASN A 375 38.13 6.93 6.84
C ASN A 375 38.04 5.54 6.22
N GLY A 376 37.78 5.48 4.92
CA GLY A 376 38.07 4.30 4.13
C GLY A 376 39.57 4.08 4.21
N GLY A 377 39.98 3.18 5.09
CA GLY A 377 41.33 2.63 5.09
C GLY A 377 41.59 2.01 3.72
N GLY A 378 42.73 2.38 3.12
CA GLY A 378 43.20 1.89 1.82
C GLY A 378 43.72 0.47 1.84
#